data_AF-A0AAW9NPJ6-F1
#
_entry.id   AF-A0AAW9NPJ6-F1
#
_cell.length_a   1.000
_cell.length_b   1.000
_cell.length_c   1.000
_cell.angle_alpha   90.00
_cell.angle_beta   90.00
_cell.angle_gamma   90.00
#
_symmetry.space_group_name_H-M   'P 1'
#
loop_
_entity.id
_entity.type
_entity.pdbx_description
1 polymer ?
#
loop_
_entity_poly.entity_id
_entity_poly.type
_entity_poly.pdbx_seq_one_letter_code
_entity_poly.pdbx_strand_id
1 'polypeptide(L)'
;MTLKSRSNAYWDKRAMERMDKYHRSADSTVKTVSAAYDKAQKDLQLEIDKIFEVFGANGQITPEKARKILNQKVPNPLLNLAKIIYPKIKDPRIKRWMLTRMNAPAYRARITRLEALKETIFLQSKAIADAEIQASTVGYMKTINDAYYRTMFDIQRGLGVGFEFAVMPSSTVESILKNPWSGEHFSQRVWGNTDVLASQITEVITAGFMAGTGTVKMARELAERMNVGKHAANRLIRTETTYMANAAEMESYVEAEIDEYMFRAVLDKRTSTICQKQDGKVHKVKNAKAGVNMPPMHVFCRSTTRAYFGPKTLEGVQRRARDPVTGKTELIPASMNYEQWYKEKVEKHGEQKLTAEQKKLKNKASDKLQYEKIKATIGRQGPKSLSAFQEMKYNNEKEYGLLKDYTKSRESNMISAHTSFDGYLAYKDRIEKELVGITTKGGTVIKSQSKHFIERVFGTSEDPLTKRSRNGVSLEEIKGALLNGEVKINKRASNSIKYLGATCEVSVNPETGNLIQVNPISSRRGTGETKKR
;
A
#
# COMPACT_ATOMS: atom_id res chain seq x y z
N MET A 1 16.16 17.44 -50.73
CA MET A 1 15.30 18.09 -49.70
C MET A 1 15.86 17.73 -48.33
N THR A 2 16.30 18.70 -47.53
CA THR A 2 16.73 18.46 -46.15
C THR A 2 15.49 18.15 -45.31
N LEU A 3 15.36 16.92 -44.81
CA LEU A 3 14.26 16.51 -43.93
C LEU A 3 14.17 17.48 -42.74
N LYS A 4 13.01 18.14 -42.57
CA LYS A 4 12.71 18.95 -41.38
C LYS A 4 12.43 18.00 -40.21
N SER A 5 13.47 17.43 -39.63
CA SER A 5 13.35 16.65 -38.39
C SER A 5 12.92 17.57 -37.25
N ARG A 6 11.72 17.35 -36.69
CA ARG A 6 11.29 18.02 -35.45
C ARG A 6 12.27 17.68 -34.33
N SER A 7 12.45 18.63 -33.41
CA SER A 7 13.29 18.45 -32.22
C SER A 7 12.90 17.21 -31.42
N ASN A 8 13.84 16.63 -30.67
CA ASN A 8 13.56 15.50 -29.77
C ASN A 8 12.48 15.75 -28.71
N ALA A 9 12.10 17.01 -28.40
CA ALA A 9 10.99 17.32 -27.49
C ALA A 9 9.70 16.79 -28.04
N TYR A 10 9.53 16.94 -29.35
CA TYR A 10 8.37 16.41 -30.04
C TYR A 10 8.33 14.90 -29.81
N TRP A 11 9.39 14.17 -30.17
CA TRP A 11 9.44 12.72 -30.04
C TRP A 11 9.25 12.23 -28.59
N ASP A 12 9.90 12.87 -27.62
CA ASP A 12 9.76 12.56 -26.19
C ASP A 12 8.35 12.82 -25.68
N LYS A 13 7.79 14.00 -25.97
CA LYS A 13 6.45 14.38 -25.56
C LYS A 13 5.42 13.43 -26.14
N ARG A 14 5.55 13.10 -27.43
CA ARG A 14 4.65 12.18 -28.14
C ARG A 14 4.71 10.77 -27.54
N ALA A 15 5.90 10.22 -27.31
CA ALA A 15 6.05 8.91 -26.68
C ALA A 15 5.40 8.86 -25.29
N MET A 16 5.64 9.88 -24.46
CA MET A 16 5.08 9.94 -23.11
C MET A 16 3.55 10.12 -23.13
N GLU A 17 3.02 10.95 -24.03
CA GLU A 17 1.58 11.15 -24.23
C GLU A 17 0.89 9.86 -24.73
N ARG A 18 1.54 9.13 -25.63
CA ARG A 18 1.06 7.83 -26.11
C ARG A 18 0.99 6.80 -24.99
N MET A 19 2.06 6.61 -24.23
CA MET A 19 2.09 5.65 -23.13
C MET A 19 1.06 5.97 -22.04
N ASP A 20 0.90 7.25 -21.67
CA ASP A 20 -0.15 7.68 -20.74
C ASP A 20 -1.56 7.40 -21.30
N LYS A 21 -1.79 7.65 -22.60
CA LYS A 21 -3.05 7.31 -23.27
C LYS A 21 -3.33 5.80 -23.27
N TYR A 22 -2.34 4.95 -23.55
CA TYR A 22 -2.51 3.50 -23.54
C TYR A 22 -2.90 2.99 -22.16
N HIS A 23 -2.22 3.48 -21.12
CA HIS A 23 -2.61 3.15 -19.75
C HIS A 23 -4.01 3.66 -19.41
N ARG A 24 -4.38 4.90 -19.72
CA ARG A 24 -5.76 5.38 -19.50
C ARG A 24 -6.79 4.54 -20.24
N SER A 25 -6.48 4.10 -21.46
CA SER A 25 -7.35 3.22 -22.24
C SER A 25 -7.50 1.85 -21.59
N ALA A 26 -6.46 1.33 -20.94
CA ALA A 26 -6.53 0.08 -20.17
C ALA A 26 -7.38 0.20 -18.89
N ASP A 27 -7.73 1.41 -18.43
CA ASP A 27 -8.60 1.60 -17.25
C ASP A 27 -9.97 0.94 -17.46
N SER A 28 -10.51 0.94 -18.68
CA SER A 28 -11.79 0.28 -18.97
C SER A 28 -11.68 -1.23 -18.82
N THR A 29 -10.58 -1.84 -19.30
CA THR A 29 -10.31 -3.26 -19.11
C THR A 29 -10.20 -3.60 -17.61
N VAL A 30 -9.43 -2.80 -16.86
CA VAL A 30 -9.29 -2.99 -15.40
C VAL A 30 -10.63 -2.89 -14.69
N LYS A 31 -11.51 -1.96 -15.08
CA LYS A 31 -12.86 -1.82 -14.52
C LYS A 31 -13.73 -3.04 -14.82
N THR A 32 -13.75 -3.52 -16.06
CA THR A 32 -14.51 -4.71 -16.46
C THR A 32 -14.06 -5.94 -15.67
N VAL A 33 -12.76 -6.15 -15.54
CA VAL A 33 -12.22 -7.27 -14.77
C VAL A 33 -12.54 -7.13 -13.29
N SER A 34 -12.36 -5.93 -12.71
CA SER A 34 -12.70 -5.67 -11.30
C SER A 34 -14.17 -5.98 -11.00
N ALA A 35 -15.08 -5.64 -11.92
CA ALA A 35 -16.51 -5.93 -11.78
C ALA A 35 -16.80 -7.45 -11.77
N ALA A 36 -16.02 -8.26 -12.51
CA ALA A 36 -16.15 -9.72 -12.45
C ALA A 36 -15.76 -10.27 -11.07
N TYR A 37 -14.68 -9.74 -10.48
CA TYR A 37 -14.28 -10.07 -9.10
C TYR A 37 -15.33 -9.62 -8.08
N ASP A 38 -15.88 -8.40 -8.20
CA ASP A 38 -16.93 -7.88 -7.31
C ASP A 38 -18.18 -8.75 -7.34
N LYS A 39 -18.57 -9.19 -8.54
CA LYS A 39 -19.69 -10.10 -8.72
C LYS A 39 -19.44 -11.45 -8.07
N ALA A 40 -18.29 -12.08 -8.34
CA ALA A 40 -17.93 -13.35 -7.75
C ALA A 40 -17.87 -13.27 -6.21
N GLN A 41 -17.35 -12.17 -5.66
CA GLN A 41 -17.35 -11.91 -4.22
C GLN A 41 -18.76 -11.87 -3.66
N LYS A 42 -19.67 -11.12 -4.30
CA LYS A 42 -21.07 -11.02 -3.88
C LYS A 42 -21.77 -12.37 -3.94
N ASP A 43 -21.59 -13.12 -5.02
CA ASP A 43 -22.20 -14.43 -5.20
C ASP A 43 -21.71 -15.42 -4.13
N LEU A 44 -20.40 -15.45 -3.85
CA LEU A 44 -19.84 -16.30 -2.80
C LEU A 44 -20.30 -15.89 -1.40
N GLN A 45 -20.41 -14.58 -1.13
CA GLN A 45 -20.93 -14.10 0.13
C GLN A 45 -22.37 -14.55 0.36
N LEU A 46 -23.23 -14.47 -0.66
CA LEU A 46 -24.61 -14.95 -0.59
C LEU A 46 -24.67 -16.46 -0.33
N GLU A 47 -23.78 -17.26 -0.92
CA GLU A 47 -23.72 -18.69 -0.63
C GLU A 47 -23.25 -18.98 0.79
N ILE A 48 -22.30 -18.20 1.33
CA ILE A 48 -21.89 -18.30 2.73
C ILE A 48 -23.07 -17.94 3.64
N ASP A 49 -23.75 -16.81 3.39
CA ASP A 49 -24.84 -16.32 4.24
C ASP A 49 -26.01 -17.31 4.30
N LYS A 50 -26.41 -17.91 3.17
CA LYS A 50 -27.42 -18.99 3.13
C LYS A 50 -27.07 -20.17 4.06
N ILE A 51 -25.79 -20.50 4.20
CA ILE A 51 -25.36 -21.58 5.10
C ILE A 51 -25.55 -21.17 6.57
N PHE A 52 -25.43 -19.89 6.90
CA PHE A 52 -25.64 -19.40 8.26
C PHE A 52 -27.11 -19.14 8.60
N GLU A 53 -27.87 -18.51 7.69
CA GLU A 53 -29.29 -18.16 7.91
C GLU A 53 -30.16 -19.38 8.17
N VAL A 54 -29.95 -20.46 7.42
CA VAL A 54 -30.77 -21.68 7.58
C VAL A 54 -30.52 -22.37 8.93
N PHE A 55 -29.43 -22.05 9.65
CA PHE A 55 -28.99 -22.86 10.79
C PHE A 55 -28.51 -22.11 12.04
N GLY A 56 -28.57 -20.78 12.09
CA GLY A 56 -28.22 -20.02 13.29
C GLY A 56 -29.11 -18.79 13.49
N ALA A 57 -29.95 -18.81 14.53
CA ALA A 57 -30.45 -17.56 15.10
C ALA A 57 -29.23 -16.81 15.65
N ASN A 58 -28.89 -15.65 15.07
CA ASN A 58 -27.81 -14.72 15.48
C ASN A 58 -26.41 -14.89 14.84
N GLY A 59 -26.27 -15.62 13.72
CA GLY A 59 -25.04 -15.56 12.91
C GLY A 59 -23.78 -16.19 13.52
N GLN A 60 -23.92 -16.97 14.59
CA GLN A 60 -22.87 -17.79 15.20
C GLN A 60 -23.25 -19.27 15.11
N ILE A 61 -22.30 -20.13 14.72
CA ILE A 61 -22.48 -21.58 14.61
C ILE A 61 -21.35 -22.27 15.38
N THR A 62 -21.68 -23.21 16.25
CA THR A 62 -20.66 -24.01 16.94
C THR A 62 -19.88 -24.88 15.95
N PRO A 63 -18.58 -25.13 16.18
CA PRO A 63 -17.77 -25.99 15.29
C PRO A 63 -18.41 -27.34 14.97
N GLU A 64 -19.07 -27.96 15.95
CA GLU A 64 -19.78 -29.23 15.79
C GLU A 64 -20.97 -29.12 14.85
N LYS A 65 -21.80 -28.07 15.01
CA LYS A 65 -22.95 -27.81 14.14
C LYS A 65 -22.48 -27.45 12.73
N ALA A 66 -21.40 -26.66 12.60
CA ALA A 66 -20.79 -26.32 11.32
C ALA A 66 -20.29 -27.57 10.58
N ARG A 67 -19.58 -28.49 11.27
CA ARG A 67 -19.14 -29.77 10.69
C ARG A 67 -20.31 -30.62 10.22
N LYS A 68 -21.36 -30.75 11.04
CA LYS A 68 -22.56 -31.50 10.66
C LYS A 68 -23.19 -30.93 9.40
N ILE A 69 -23.31 -29.60 9.31
CA ILE A 69 -23.88 -28.88 8.16
C ILE A 69 -23.03 -29.07 6.90
N LEU A 70 -21.72 -28.88 7.00
CA LEU A 70 -20.81 -28.99 5.87
C LEU A 70 -20.80 -30.40 5.28
N ASN A 71 -21.00 -31.42 6.11
CA ASN A 71 -21.10 -32.83 5.69
C ASN A 71 -22.50 -33.23 5.21
N GLN A 72 -23.51 -32.35 5.28
CA GLN A 72 -24.82 -32.64 4.70
C GLN A 72 -24.72 -32.76 3.18
N LYS A 73 -25.34 -33.82 2.67
CA LYS A 73 -25.41 -34.10 1.24
C LYS A 73 -26.46 -33.21 0.57
N VAL A 74 -26.08 -32.55 -0.51
CA VAL A 74 -26.96 -31.68 -1.33
C VAL A 74 -27.09 -32.26 -2.75
N PRO A 75 -28.32 -32.37 -3.30
CA PRO A 75 -28.52 -32.84 -4.67
C PRO A 75 -28.30 -31.69 -5.66
N ASN A 76 -27.64 -31.98 -6.79
CA ASN A 76 -27.45 -31.05 -7.91
C ASN A 76 -27.02 -29.61 -7.54
N PRO A 77 -26.06 -29.40 -6.61
CA PRO A 77 -25.80 -28.07 -6.04
C PRO A 77 -25.26 -27.07 -7.06
N LEU A 78 -24.62 -27.56 -8.13
CA LEU A 78 -24.05 -26.72 -9.17
C LEU A 78 -25.05 -26.37 -10.28
N LEU A 79 -26.25 -26.94 -10.30
CA LEU A 79 -27.18 -26.79 -11.43
C LEU A 79 -27.59 -25.33 -11.68
N ASN A 80 -27.91 -24.58 -10.62
CA ASN A 80 -28.30 -23.18 -10.74
C ASN A 80 -27.11 -22.29 -11.10
N LEU A 81 -25.96 -22.50 -10.45
CA LEU A 81 -24.73 -21.79 -10.75
C LEU A 81 -24.29 -22.03 -12.20
N ALA A 82 -24.37 -23.29 -12.65
CA ALA A 82 -24.10 -23.70 -14.00
C ALA A 82 -24.99 -22.98 -15.02
N LYS A 83 -26.29 -22.92 -14.80
CA LYS A 83 -27.22 -22.17 -15.67
C LYS A 83 -26.84 -20.69 -15.79
N ILE A 84 -26.31 -20.09 -14.71
CA ILE A 84 -25.94 -18.67 -14.67
C ILE A 84 -24.56 -18.42 -15.30
N ILE A 85 -23.60 -19.32 -15.09
CA ILE A 85 -22.20 -19.16 -15.48
C ILE A 85 -21.92 -19.74 -16.87
N TYR A 86 -22.50 -20.88 -17.22
CA TYR A 86 -22.29 -21.56 -18.52
C TYR A 86 -22.48 -20.66 -19.74
N PRO A 87 -23.55 -19.84 -19.82
CA PRO A 87 -23.76 -18.97 -20.99
C PRO A 87 -22.71 -17.86 -21.09
N LYS A 88 -22.07 -17.50 -19.98
CA LYS A 88 -21.11 -16.40 -19.89
C LYS A 88 -19.68 -16.83 -20.17
N ILE A 89 -19.34 -18.08 -19.84
CA ILE A 89 -18.03 -18.65 -20.14
C ILE A 89 -17.91 -18.78 -21.65
N LYS A 90 -16.79 -18.35 -22.22
CA LYS A 90 -16.46 -18.59 -23.63
C LYS A 90 -15.47 -19.73 -23.82
N ASP A 91 -14.53 -19.95 -22.89
CA ASP A 91 -13.54 -21.03 -23.00
C ASP A 91 -14.22 -22.43 -23.09
N PRO A 92 -14.06 -23.15 -24.22
CA PRO A 92 -14.65 -24.47 -24.41
C PRO A 92 -14.16 -25.51 -23.40
N ARG A 93 -12.94 -25.37 -22.88
CA ARG A 93 -12.36 -26.31 -21.91
C ARG A 93 -13.07 -26.20 -20.58
N ILE A 94 -13.39 -24.99 -20.13
CA ILE A 94 -14.16 -24.81 -18.90
C ILE A 94 -15.60 -25.30 -19.10
N LYS A 95 -16.23 -25.01 -20.25
CA LYS A 95 -17.55 -25.55 -20.57
C LYS A 95 -17.58 -27.08 -20.50
N ARG A 96 -16.59 -27.73 -21.13
CA ARG A 96 -16.46 -29.19 -21.13
C ARG A 96 -16.20 -29.73 -19.73
N TRP A 97 -15.26 -29.14 -19.00
CA TRP A 97 -14.97 -29.51 -17.62
C TRP A 97 -16.24 -29.43 -16.75
N MET A 98 -17.00 -28.34 -16.87
CA MET A 98 -18.21 -28.11 -16.11
C MET A 98 -19.32 -29.13 -16.45
N LEU A 99 -19.54 -29.40 -17.75
CA LEU A 99 -20.50 -30.41 -18.19
C LEU A 99 -20.14 -31.81 -17.70
N THR A 100 -18.87 -32.20 -17.82
CA THR A 100 -18.38 -33.49 -17.30
C THR A 100 -18.60 -33.60 -15.81
N ARG A 101 -18.29 -32.55 -15.05
CA ARG A 101 -18.46 -32.52 -13.59
C ARG A 101 -19.93 -32.62 -13.19
N MET A 102 -20.82 -31.89 -13.86
CA MET A 102 -22.28 -31.94 -13.61
C MET A 102 -22.89 -33.30 -13.94
N ASN A 103 -22.42 -33.95 -15.00
CA ASN A 103 -22.95 -35.24 -15.45
C ASN A 103 -22.37 -36.44 -14.69
N ALA A 104 -21.35 -36.23 -13.84
CA ALA A 104 -20.78 -37.30 -13.03
C ALA A 104 -21.85 -37.92 -12.09
N PRO A 105 -21.98 -39.26 -12.01
CA PRO A 105 -23.00 -39.91 -11.19
C PRO A 105 -22.96 -39.48 -9.72
N ALA A 106 -21.78 -39.28 -9.13
CA ALA A 106 -21.63 -38.80 -7.75
C ALA A 106 -22.22 -37.39 -7.55
N TYR A 107 -22.05 -36.49 -8.53
CA TYR A 107 -22.61 -35.13 -8.50
C TYR A 107 -24.13 -35.12 -8.64
N ARG A 108 -24.66 -36.00 -9.50
CA ARG A 108 -26.11 -36.20 -9.66
C ARG A 108 -26.74 -36.82 -8.42
N ALA A 109 -26.05 -37.77 -7.78
CA ALA A 109 -26.59 -38.53 -6.67
C ALA A 109 -26.55 -37.80 -5.33
N ARG A 110 -25.47 -37.06 -5.01
CA ARG A 110 -25.28 -36.11 -3.87
C ARG A 110 -23.78 -35.87 -3.60
N ILE A 111 -23.40 -34.61 -3.34
CA ILE A 111 -22.09 -34.25 -2.75
C ILE A 111 -22.28 -33.52 -1.42
N THR A 112 -21.24 -33.45 -0.58
CA THR A 112 -21.30 -32.66 0.65
C THR A 112 -21.43 -31.17 0.33
N ARG A 113 -22.02 -30.40 1.26
CA ARG A 113 -22.15 -28.94 1.10
C ARG A 113 -20.80 -28.25 1.02
N LEU A 114 -19.79 -28.78 1.71
CA LEU A 114 -18.42 -28.29 1.59
C LEU A 114 -17.85 -28.50 0.20
N GLU A 115 -18.04 -29.68 -0.39
CA GLU A 115 -17.61 -29.95 -1.78
C GLU A 115 -18.36 -29.05 -2.76
N ALA A 116 -19.66 -28.85 -2.59
CA ALA A 116 -20.45 -27.92 -3.40
C ALA A 116 -19.91 -26.48 -3.35
N LEU A 117 -19.52 -26.02 -2.16
CA LEU A 117 -18.96 -24.69 -1.98
C LEU A 117 -17.57 -24.56 -2.62
N LYS A 118 -16.70 -25.56 -2.47
CA LYS A 118 -15.39 -25.62 -3.14
C LYS A 118 -15.52 -25.55 -4.66
N GLU A 119 -16.47 -26.29 -5.22
CA GLU A 119 -16.77 -26.27 -6.65
C GLU A 119 -17.34 -24.92 -7.12
N THR A 120 -18.17 -24.27 -6.29
CA THR A 120 -18.66 -22.91 -6.55
C THR A 120 -17.52 -21.90 -6.61
N ILE A 121 -16.58 -21.96 -5.66
CA ILE A 121 -15.38 -21.10 -5.63
C ILE A 121 -14.55 -21.31 -6.90
N PHE A 122 -14.31 -22.57 -7.29
CA PHE A 122 -13.58 -22.89 -8.50
C PHE A 122 -14.29 -22.36 -9.76
N LEU A 123 -15.59 -22.56 -9.89
CA LEU A 123 -16.35 -22.06 -11.04
C LEU A 123 -16.33 -20.53 -11.15
N GLN A 124 -16.47 -19.84 -10.02
CA GLN A 124 -16.38 -18.39 -9.96
C GLN A 124 -14.97 -17.91 -10.36
N SER A 125 -13.91 -18.60 -9.91
CA SER A 125 -12.53 -18.25 -10.30
C SER A 125 -12.30 -18.45 -11.81
N LYS A 126 -12.86 -19.51 -12.40
CA LYS A 126 -12.79 -19.74 -13.85
C LYS A 126 -13.61 -18.73 -14.65
N ALA A 127 -14.76 -18.29 -14.14
CA ALA A 127 -15.54 -17.22 -14.75
C ALA A 127 -14.80 -15.87 -14.73
N ILE A 128 -14.11 -15.56 -13.62
CA ILE A 128 -13.22 -14.39 -13.52
C ILE A 128 -12.12 -14.45 -14.58
N ALA A 129 -11.43 -15.59 -14.68
CA ALA A 129 -10.33 -15.76 -15.63
C ALA A 129 -10.78 -15.63 -17.09
N ASP A 130 -11.92 -16.23 -17.45
CA ASP A 130 -12.50 -16.09 -18.78
C ASP A 130 -12.84 -14.61 -19.08
N ALA A 131 -13.46 -13.91 -18.14
CA ALA A 131 -13.76 -12.49 -18.28
C ALA A 131 -12.49 -11.62 -18.43
N GLU A 132 -11.44 -11.91 -17.66
CA GLU A 132 -10.14 -11.22 -17.75
C GLU A 132 -9.44 -11.48 -19.08
N ILE A 133 -9.38 -12.72 -19.54
CA ILE A 133 -8.76 -13.07 -20.82
C ILE A 133 -9.49 -12.38 -21.97
N GLN A 134 -10.83 -12.41 -21.98
CA GLN A 134 -11.63 -11.78 -23.03
C GLN A 134 -11.44 -10.25 -23.04
N ALA A 135 -11.60 -9.59 -21.89
CA ALA A 135 -11.47 -8.14 -21.80
C ALA A 135 -10.03 -7.66 -22.10
N SER A 136 -9.04 -8.41 -21.63
CA SER A 136 -7.63 -8.07 -21.83
C SER A 136 -7.20 -8.29 -23.27
N THR A 137 -7.62 -9.39 -23.91
CA THR A 137 -7.33 -9.64 -25.34
C THR A 137 -7.82 -8.49 -26.22
N VAL A 138 -9.08 -8.06 -26.02
CA VAL A 138 -9.64 -6.91 -26.77
C VAL A 138 -8.84 -5.63 -26.48
N GLY A 139 -8.52 -5.36 -25.20
CA GLY A 139 -7.74 -4.20 -24.80
C GLY A 139 -6.31 -4.19 -25.37
N TYR A 140 -5.65 -5.35 -25.42
CA TYR A 140 -4.30 -5.52 -25.96
C TYR A 140 -4.30 -5.36 -27.47
N MET A 141 -5.22 -6.01 -28.20
CA MET A 141 -5.35 -5.82 -29.65
C MET A 141 -5.59 -4.36 -30.02
N LYS A 142 -6.44 -3.66 -29.27
CA LYS A 142 -6.63 -2.21 -29.45
C LYS A 142 -5.34 -1.43 -29.21
N THR A 143 -4.61 -1.77 -28.14
CA THR A 143 -3.34 -1.10 -27.81
C THR A 143 -2.28 -1.32 -28.88
N ILE A 144 -2.13 -2.54 -29.41
CA ILE A 144 -1.19 -2.87 -30.50
C ILE A 144 -1.48 -2.00 -31.72
N ASN A 145 -2.73 -1.99 -32.17
CA ASN A 145 -3.15 -1.20 -33.33
C ASN A 145 -2.94 0.30 -33.09
N ASP A 146 -3.45 0.83 -31.97
CA ASP A 146 -3.29 2.24 -31.62
C ASP A 146 -1.80 2.62 -31.56
N ALA A 147 -0.95 1.75 -31.01
CA ALA A 147 0.48 2.02 -30.87
C ALA A 147 1.23 2.07 -32.19
N TYR A 148 0.95 1.14 -33.10
CA TYR A 148 1.55 1.15 -34.44
C TYR A 148 1.15 2.40 -35.22
N TYR A 149 -0.16 2.63 -35.41
CA TYR A 149 -0.65 3.72 -36.25
C TYR A 149 -0.36 5.10 -35.66
N ARG A 150 -0.43 5.27 -34.33
CA ARG A 150 -0.11 6.56 -33.71
C ARG A 150 1.36 6.87 -33.75
N THR A 151 2.23 5.87 -33.63
CA THR A 151 3.66 6.08 -33.75
C THR A 151 4.02 6.44 -35.18
N MET A 152 3.45 5.75 -36.17
CA MET A 152 3.66 6.08 -37.58
C MET A 152 3.16 7.48 -37.94
N PHE A 153 1.97 7.86 -37.48
CA PHE A 153 1.44 9.23 -37.62
C PHE A 153 2.36 10.25 -36.97
N ASP A 154 2.86 9.97 -35.77
CA ASP A 154 3.80 10.85 -35.09
C ASP A 154 5.11 10.96 -35.87
N ILE A 155 5.58 9.87 -36.51
CA ILE A 155 6.75 9.84 -37.38
C ILE A 155 6.56 10.76 -38.59
N GLN A 156 5.49 10.58 -39.36
CA GLN A 156 5.17 11.44 -40.51
C GLN A 156 5.10 12.92 -40.11
N ARG A 157 4.37 13.24 -39.03
CA ARG A 157 4.24 14.61 -38.50
C ARG A 157 5.57 15.18 -38.01
N GLY A 158 6.42 14.34 -37.46
CA GLY A 158 7.74 14.71 -36.95
C GLY A 158 8.80 14.90 -38.03
N LEU A 159 8.69 14.21 -39.15
CA LEU A 159 9.55 14.41 -40.32
C LEU A 159 9.02 15.50 -41.27
N GLY A 160 7.73 15.85 -41.14
CA GLY A 160 7.06 16.79 -42.03
C GLY A 160 6.81 16.24 -43.43
N VAL A 161 6.88 14.91 -43.57
CA VAL A 161 6.71 14.18 -44.84
C VAL A 161 5.65 13.11 -44.60
N GLY A 162 4.63 13.09 -45.46
CA GLY A 162 3.73 11.95 -45.56
C GLY A 162 4.39 10.89 -46.43
N PHE A 163 4.50 9.68 -45.90
CA PHE A 163 4.96 8.50 -46.64
C PHE A 163 3.96 7.38 -46.46
N GLU A 164 3.81 6.55 -47.48
CA GLU A 164 2.97 5.35 -47.39
C GLU A 164 3.67 4.30 -46.53
N PHE A 165 2.88 3.54 -45.77
CA PHE A 165 3.37 2.46 -44.91
C PHE A 165 2.33 1.33 -44.90
N ALA A 166 2.80 0.11 -44.67
CA ALA A 166 1.95 -1.07 -44.69
C ALA A 166 0.93 -1.08 -43.54
N VAL A 167 -0.24 -1.66 -43.80
CA VAL A 167 -1.15 -2.06 -42.71
C VAL A 167 -0.47 -3.18 -41.92
N MET A 168 -0.50 -3.09 -40.59
CA MET A 168 0.08 -4.14 -39.74
C MET A 168 -0.61 -5.49 -40.04
N PRO A 169 0.14 -6.52 -40.45
CA PRO A 169 -0.44 -7.84 -40.69
C PRO A 169 -1.07 -8.42 -39.43
N SER A 170 -2.21 -9.09 -39.56
CA SER A 170 -2.87 -9.77 -38.43
C SER A 170 -1.95 -10.82 -37.78
N SER A 171 -1.06 -11.45 -38.55
CA SER A 171 -0.04 -12.38 -38.05
C SER A 171 0.95 -11.70 -37.09
N THR A 172 1.33 -10.44 -37.35
CA THR A 172 2.18 -9.65 -36.46
C THR A 172 1.45 -9.30 -35.17
N VAL A 173 0.18 -8.89 -35.27
CA VAL A 173 -0.67 -8.64 -34.08
C VAL A 173 -0.76 -9.90 -33.22
N GLU A 174 -1.00 -11.06 -33.84
CA GLU A 174 -1.07 -12.34 -33.15
C GLU A 174 0.28 -12.75 -32.54
N SER A 175 1.38 -12.52 -33.25
CA SER A 175 2.73 -12.80 -32.77
C SER A 175 3.04 -12.01 -31.50
N ILE A 176 2.77 -10.69 -31.51
CA ILE A 176 2.92 -9.83 -30.33
C ILE A 176 2.02 -10.31 -29.20
N LEU A 177 0.74 -10.56 -29.47
CA LEU A 177 -0.23 -10.98 -28.46
C LEU A 177 0.14 -12.31 -27.80
N LYS A 178 0.64 -13.28 -28.58
CA LYS A 178 0.95 -14.65 -28.14
C LYS A 178 2.37 -14.81 -27.60
N ASN A 179 3.23 -13.80 -27.71
CA ASN A 179 4.63 -13.90 -27.31
C ASN A 179 4.78 -14.08 -25.78
N PRO A 180 5.39 -15.17 -25.29
CA PRO A 180 5.66 -15.39 -23.87
C PRO A 180 6.91 -14.61 -23.42
N TRP A 181 6.93 -13.29 -23.64
CA TRP A 181 8.11 -12.43 -23.48
C TRP A 181 8.71 -12.42 -22.06
N SER A 182 7.92 -12.84 -21.06
CA SER A 182 8.35 -12.97 -19.67
C SER A 182 8.21 -14.40 -19.13
N GLY A 183 8.37 -15.39 -20.00
CA GLY A 183 8.42 -16.82 -19.67
C GLY A 183 7.11 -17.58 -19.88
N GLU A 184 5.97 -16.90 -19.72
CA GLU A 184 4.63 -17.49 -19.90
C GLU A 184 3.71 -16.53 -20.64
N HIS A 185 2.73 -17.08 -21.34
CA HIS A 185 1.67 -16.31 -21.98
C HIS A 185 0.75 -15.67 -20.92
N PHE A 186 0.25 -14.45 -21.18
CA PHE A 186 -0.57 -13.73 -20.19
C PHE A 186 -1.79 -14.53 -19.74
N SER A 187 -2.44 -15.29 -20.63
CA SER A 187 -3.61 -16.10 -20.27
C SER A 187 -3.27 -17.22 -19.27
N GLN A 188 -2.07 -17.82 -19.36
CA GLN A 188 -1.61 -18.81 -18.38
C GLN A 188 -1.43 -18.18 -17.00
N ARG A 189 -0.92 -16.95 -16.94
CA ARG A 189 -0.83 -16.18 -15.70
C ARG A 189 -2.19 -15.84 -15.10
N VAL A 190 -3.19 -15.53 -15.93
CA VAL A 190 -4.57 -15.32 -15.46
C VAL A 190 -5.09 -16.61 -14.80
N TRP A 191 -4.91 -17.77 -15.44
CA TRP A 191 -5.28 -19.05 -14.86
C TRP A 191 -4.57 -19.30 -13.52
N GLY A 192 -3.25 -19.16 -13.48
CA GLY A 192 -2.47 -19.33 -12.25
C GLY A 192 -2.92 -18.39 -11.12
N ASN A 193 -3.15 -17.11 -11.42
CA ASN A 193 -3.62 -16.13 -10.43
C ASN A 193 -5.00 -16.50 -9.87
N THR A 194 -5.93 -16.94 -10.72
CA THR A 194 -7.28 -17.34 -10.30
C THR A 194 -7.32 -18.68 -9.57
N ASP A 195 -6.39 -19.60 -9.86
CA ASP A 195 -6.23 -20.86 -9.12
C ASP A 195 -5.66 -20.65 -7.71
N VAL A 196 -4.68 -19.75 -7.57
CA VAL A 196 -4.17 -19.32 -6.27
C VAL A 196 -5.29 -18.65 -5.46
N LEU A 197 -6.07 -17.78 -6.09
CA LEU A 197 -7.21 -17.13 -5.45
C LEU A 197 -8.25 -18.14 -4.97
N ALA A 198 -8.64 -19.09 -5.82
CA ALA A 198 -9.61 -20.13 -5.46
C ALA A 198 -9.13 -20.97 -4.27
N SER A 199 -7.85 -21.31 -4.24
CA SER A 199 -7.23 -22.04 -3.14
C SER A 199 -7.28 -21.24 -1.84
N GLN A 200 -6.89 -19.96 -1.87
CA GLN A 200 -6.91 -19.07 -0.70
C GLN A 200 -8.33 -18.84 -0.16
N ILE A 201 -9.31 -18.65 -1.05
CA ILE A 201 -10.72 -18.50 -0.66
C ILE A 201 -11.24 -19.79 -0.02
N THR A 202 -10.90 -20.95 -0.61
CA THR A 202 -11.27 -22.26 -0.06
C THR A 202 -10.71 -22.44 1.34
N GLU A 203 -9.45 -22.09 1.57
CA GLU A 203 -8.80 -22.14 2.87
C GLU A 203 -9.49 -21.23 3.90
N VAL A 204 -9.70 -19.95 3.57
CA VAL A 204 -10.39 -18.98 4.44
C VAL A 204 -11.78 -19.48 4.85
N ILE A 205 -12.55 -19.96 3.88
CA ILE A 205 -13.91 -20.43 4.13
C ILE A 205 -13.91 -21.70 4.97
N THR A 206 -13.10 -22.70 4.62
CA THR A 206 -13.01 -23.97 5.36
C THR A 206 -12.57 -23.77 6.81
N ALA A 207 -11.49 -23.00 7.02
CA ALA A 207 -11.00 -22.66 8.35
C ALA A 207 -12.03 -21.84 9.15
N GLY A 208 -12.65 -20.85 8.50
CA GLY A 208 -13.68 -20.03 9.11
C GLY A 208 -14.85 -20.85 9.64
N PHE A 209 -15.39 -21.77 8.84
CA PHE A 209 -16.44 -22.69 9.28
C PHE A 209 -15.96 -23.64 10.40
N MET A 210 -14.77 -24.23 10.27
CA MET A 210 -14.24 -25.16 11.27
C MET A 210 -14.01 -24.49 12.63
N ALA A 211 -13.66 -23.21 12.63
CA ALA A 211 -13.45 -22.42 13.84
C ALA A 211 -14.74 -21.80 14.40
N GLY A 212 -15.89 -21.97 13.74
CA GLY A 212 -17.14 -21.29 14.14
C GLY A 212 -17.07 -19.78 13.97
N THR A 213 -16.27 -19.29 13.02
CA THR A 213 -16.12 -17.86 12.74
C THR A 213 -17.43 -17.29 12.19
N GLY A 214 -17.89 -16.17 12.74
CA GLY A 214 -19.12 -15.50 12.28
C GLY A 214 -19.02 -14.95 10.85
N THR A 215 -20.17 -14.85 10.19
CA THR A 215 -20.31 -14.43 8.78
C THR A 215 -19.60 -13.13 8.47
N VAL A 216 -19.74 -12.12 9.34
CA VAL A 216 -19.16 -10.79 9.16
C VAL A 216 -17.64 -10.85 9.03
N LYS A 217 -16.97 -11.65 9.87
CA LYS A 217 -15.51 -11.78 9.82
C LYS A 217 -15.06 -12.53 8.57
N MET A 218 -15.76 -13.60 8.20
CA MET A 218 -15.45 -14.34 6.97
C MET A 218 -15.69 -13.50 5.71
N ALA A 219 -16.76 -12.69 5.69
CA ALA A 219 -17.05 -11.77 4.60
C ALA A 219 -15.90 -10.77 4.39
N ARG A 220 -15.35 -10.25 5.49
CA ARG A 220 -14.18 -9.37 5.44
C ARG A 220 -12.96 -10.09 4.88
N GLU A 221 -12.65 -11.29 5.37
CA GLU A 221 -11.50 -12.07 4.89
C GLU A 221 -11.66 -12.47 3.41
N LEU A 222 -12.85 -12.85 2.97
CA LEU A 222 -13.19 -13.09 1.56
C LEU A 222 -12.94 -11.84 0.71
N ALA A 223 -13.44 -10.68 1.15
CA ALA A 223 -13.24 -9.41 0.46
C ALA A 223 -11.76 -9.02 0.36
N GLU A 224 -10.97 -9.28 1.40
CA GLU A 224 -9.52 -9.07 1.39
C GLU A 224 -8.82 -9.94 0.33
N ARG A 225 -9.13 -11.25 0.25
CA ARG A 225 -8.58 -12.14 -0.78
C ARG A 225 -8.99 -11.74 -2.19
N MET A 226 -10.26 -11.36 -2.38
CA MET A 226 -10.77 -10.86 -3.66
C MET A 226 -10.04 -9.59 -4.10
N ASN A 227 -9.77 -8.66 -3.18
CA ASN A 227 -9.02 -7.44 -3.48
C ASN A 227 -7.54 -7.73 -3.84
N VAL A 228 -6.91 -8.74 -3.23
CA VAL A 228 -5.58 -9.21 -3.64
C VAL A 228 -5.62 -9.73 -5.08
N GLY A 229 -6.64 -10.52 -5.43
CA GLY A 229 -6.87 -11.00 -6.79
C GLY A 229 -7.04 -9.87 -7.81
N LYS A 230 -7.91 -8.88 -7.52
CA LYS A 230 -8.09 -7.68 -8.36
C LYS A 230 -6.78 -6.92 -8.57
N HIS A 231 -5.97 -6.79 -7.53
CA HIS A 231 -4.68 -6.12 -7.63
C HIS A 231 -3.70 -6.88 -8.53
N ALA A 232 -3.67 -8.22 -8.44
CA ALA A 232 -2.87 -9.06 -9.32
C ALA A 232 -3.31 -8.95 -10.78
N ALA A 233 -4.62 -8.96 -11.07
CA ALA A 233 -5.18 -8.76 -12.41
C ALA A 233 -4.81 -7.37 -12.98
N ASN A 234 -5.02 -6.30 -12.21
CA ASN A 234 -4.64 -4.94 -12.64
C ASN A 234 -3.13 -4.84 -12.93
N ARG A 235 -2.29 -5.44 -12.07
CA ARG A 235 -0.84 -5.50 -12.31
C ARG A 235 -0.49 -6.17 -13.62
N LEU A 236 -1.12 -7.31 -13.92
CA LEU A 236 -0.91 -8.04 -15.18
C LEU A 236 -1.35 -7.18 -16.36
N ILE A 237 -2.60 -6.67 -16.34
CA ILE A 237 -3.16 -5.82 -17.40
C ILE A 237 -2.26 -4.64 -17.73
N ARG A 238 -1.78 -3.91 -16.71
CA ARG A 238 -0.89 -2.75 -16.93
C ARG A 238 0.45 -3.16 -17.53
N THR A 239 1.03 -4.24 -17.02
CA THR A 239 2.36 -4.68 -17.45
C THR A 239 2.32 -5.19 -18.88
N GLU A 240 1.32 -5.99 -19.24
CA GLU A 240 1.11 -6.45 -20.60
C GLU A 240 0.76 -5.27 -21.53
N THR A 241 -0.06 -4.30 -21.11
CA THR A 241 -0.34 -3.09 -21.92
C THR A 241 0.95 -2.36 -22.30
N THR A 242 1.90 -2.20 -21.36
CA THR A 242 3.21 -1.62 -21.65
C THR A 242 3.99 -2.46 -22.66
N TYR A 243 3.95 -3.79 -22.53
CA TYR A 243 4.60 -4.69 -23.50
C TYR A 243 3.99 -4.55 -24.90
N MET A 244 2.67 -4.69 -25.00
CA MET A 244 1.91 -4.61 -26.25
C MET A 244 2.16 -3.28 -26.97
N ALA A 245 2.20 -2.17 -26.22
CA ALA A 245 2.50 -0.86 -26.78
C ALA A 245 3.93 -0.79 -27.33
N ASN A 246 4.96 -1.11 -26.52
CA ASN A 246 6.35 -0.96 -26.98
C ASN A 246 6.72 -1.97 -28.09
N ALA A 247 6.18 -3.19 -28.05
CA ALA A 247 6.38 -4.17 -29.13
C ALA A 247 5.79 -3.66 -30.46
N ALA A 248 4.58 -3.10 -30.45
CA ALA A 248 3.98 -2.50 -31.63
C ALA A 248 4.70 -1.21 -32.10
N GLU A 249 5.28 -0.44 -31.17
CA GLU A 249 6.15 0.68 -31.52
C GLU A 249 7.43 0.21 -32.23
N MET A 250 8.02 -0.93 -31.84
CA MET A 250 9.16 -1.50 -32.58
C MET A 250 8.80 -1.87 -34.01
N GLU A 251 7.64 -2.48 -34.24
CA GLU A 251 7.16 -2.77 -35.61
C GLU A 251 7.03 -1.48 -36.43
N SER A 252 6.57 -0.39 -35.82
CA SER A 252 6.50 0.91 -36.51
C SER A 252 7.88 1.49 -36.82
N TYR A 253 8.90 1.21 -36.01
CA TYR A 253 10.27 1.63 -36.29
C TYR A 253 10.89 0.81 -37.40
N VAL A 254 10.64 -0.50 -37.43
CA VAL A 254 11.07 -1.38 -38.54
C VAL A 254 10.45 -0.92 -39.86
N GLU A 255 9.14 -0.69 -39.88
CA GLU A 255 8.43 -0.21 -41.08
C GLU A 255 8.92 1.17 -41.54
N ALA A 256 9.28 2.06 -40.61
CA ALA A 256 9.79 3.38 -40.93
C ALA A 256 11.31 3.42 -41.19
N GLU A 257 11.97 2.25 -41.31
CA GLU A 257 13.42 2.10 -41.52
C GLU A 257 14.27 2.83 -40.45
N ILE A 258 13.80 2.82 -39.20
CA ILE A 258 14.48 3.42 -38.06
C ILE A 258 15.32 2.35 -37.37
N ASP A 259 16.65 2.49 -37.45
CA ASP A 259 17.60 1.50 -36.90
C ASP A 259 17.74 1.55 -35.37
N GLU A 260 17.51 2.73 -34.76
CA GLU A 260 17.79 2.98 -33.35
C GLU A 260 16.62 3.64 -32.63
N TYR A 261 16.41 3.23 -31.37
CA TYR A 261 15.43 3.81 -30.46
C TYR A 261 16.10 4.24 -29.16
N MET A 262 15.49 5.20 -28.47
CA MET A 262 15.90 5.66 -27.16
C MET A 262 14.90 5.20 -26.09
N PHE A 263 15.41 4.61 -25.02
CA PHE A 263 14.60 4.28 -23.84
C PHE A 263 14.27 5.53 -23.04
N ARG A 264 12.99 5.74 -22.71
CA ARG A 264 12.52 6.91 -21.98
C ARG A 264 11.76 6.51 -20.72
N ALA A 265 12.32 6.87 -19.57
CA ALA A 265 11.68 6.70 -18.28
C ALA A 265 10.84 7.93 -17.91
N VAL A 266 9.83 7.72 -17.06
CA VAL A 266 9.10 8.83 -16.43
C VAL A 266 10.03 9.52 -15.42
N LEU A 267 10.07 10.85 -15.40
CA LEU A 267 10.76 11.60 -14.35
C LEU A 267 9.84 11.89 -13.17
N ASP A 268 9.72 10.93 -12.27
CA ASP A 268 9.03 11.10 -10.99
C ASP A 268 9.62 10.17 -9.92
N LYS A 269 9.19 10.36 -8.67
CA LYS A 269 9.60 9.53 -7.53
C LYS A 269 9.09 8.08 -7.55
N ARG A 270 8.31 7.68 -8.55
CA ARG A 270 7.77 6.31 -8.71
C ARG A 270 8.59 5.49 -9.71
N THR A 271 9.46 6.10 -10.49
CA THR A 271 10.29 5.41 -11.48
C THR A 271 11.30 4.51 -10.79
N SER A 272 11.36 3.25 -11.20
CA SER A 272 12.24 2.25 -10.59
C SER A 272 13.71 2.51 -10.91
N THR A 273 14.61 2.12 -10.01
CA THR A 273 16.06 2.21 -10.24
C THR A 273 16.51 1.53 -11.53
N ILE A 274 15.83 0.46 -11.95
CA ILE A 274 16.09 -0.23 -13.23
C ILE A 274 15.78 0.70 -14.41
N CYS A 275 14.62 1.35 -14.41
CA CYS A 275 14.24 2.29 -15.48
C CYS A 275 15.08 3.57 -15.44
N GLN A 276 15.45 4.05 -14.25
CA GLN A 276 16.34 5.21 -14.10
C GLN A 276 17.67 4.97 -14.82
N LYS A 277 18.27 3.78 -14.63
CA LYS A 277 19.53 3.38 -15.29
C LYS A 277 19.43 3.20 -16.80
N GLN A 278 18.22 3.05 -17.34
CA GLN A 278 18.00 2.90 -18.79
C GLN A 278 17.60 4.22 -19.46
N ASP A 279 17.20 5.23 -18.70
CA ASP A 279 16.71 6.50 -19.25
C ASP A 279 17.78 7.20 -20.12
N GLY A 280 17.41 7.49 -21.37
CA GLY A 280 18.27 8.15 -22.35
C GLY A 280 19.21 7.21 -23.11
N LYS A 281 19.28 5.92 -22.78
CA LYS A 281 20.12 4.96 -23.52
C LYS A 281 19.54 4.67 -24.90
N VAL A 282 20.42 4.63 -25.89
CA VAL A 282 20.10 4.31 -27.28
C VAL A 282 20.40 2.85 -27.54
N HIS A 283 19.49 2.16 -28.21
CA HIS A 283 19.58 0.74 -28.54
C HIS A 283 19.16 0.52 -29.99
N LYS A 284 19.70 -0.51 -30.64
CA LYS A 284 19.27 -0.91 -31.97
C LYS A 284 17.90 -1.58 -31.92
N VAL A 285 17.01 -1.24 -32.84
CA VAL A 285 15.65 -1.82 -32.94
C VAL A 285 15.70 -3.34 -33.08
N LYS A 286 16.61 -3.87 -33.92
CA LYS A 286 16.83 -5.32 -34.07
C LYS A 286 17.24 -6.07 -32.79
N ASN A 287 17.76 -5.35 -31.79
CA ASN A 287 18.18 -5.92 -30.51
C ASN A 287 17.14 -5.68 -29.41
N ALA A 288 15.95 -5.16 -29.74
CA ALA A 288 14.92 -4.85 -28.77
C ALA A 288 14.41 -6.13 -28.09
N LYS A 289 14.52 -6.16 -26.76
CA LYS A 289 14.07 -7.26 -25.91
C LYS A 289 13.42 -6.71 -24.66
N ALA A 290 12.14 -7.05 -24.49
CA ALA A 290 11.36 -6.67 -23.32
C ALA A 290 12.05 -7.17 -22.04
N GLY A 291 12.09 -6.31 -21.01
CA GLY A 291 12.74 -6.64 -19.74
C GLY A 291 14.26 -6.49 -19.72
N VAL A 292 14.90 -6.21 -20.87
CA VAL A 292 16.37 -6.04 -20.97
C VAL A 292 16.75 -4.63 -21.40
N ASN A 293 16.29 -4.20 -22.57
CA ASN A 293 16.54 -2.87 -23.13
C ASN A 293 15.26 -2.19 -23.66
N MET A 294 14.15 -2.93 -23.74
CA MET A 294 12.84 -2.41 -24.11
C MET A 294 11.87 -2.55 -22.91
N PRO A 295 11.01 -1.54 -22.63
CA PRO A 295 9.96 -1.69 -21.64
C PRO A 295 8.96 -2.80 -22.02
N PRO A 296 8.28 -3.41 -21.04
CA PRO A 296 8.36 -3.17 -19.60
C PRO A 296 9.60 -3.81 -18.97
N MET A 297 10.23 -3.08 -18.05
CA MET A 297 11.39 -3.57 -17.28
C MET A 297 11.02 -4.25 -15.95
N HIS A 298 9.78 -4.04 -15.50
CA HIS A 298 9.26 -4.54 -14.24
C HIS A 298 7.73 -4.43 -14.25
N VAL A 299 7.08 -5.02 -13.25
CA VAL A 299 5.63 -4.87 -13.06
C VAL A 299 5.23 -3.40 -12.89
N PHE A 300 4.11 -2.97 -13.47
CA PHE A 300 3.67 -1.57 -13.50
C PHE A 300 4.70 -0.59 -14.13
N CYS A 301 5.57 -1.05 -15.03
CA CYS A 301 6.46 -0.16 -15.78
C CYS A 301 5.65 0.81 -16.64
N ARG A 302 6.02 2.10 -16.57
CA ARG A 302 5.40 3.21 -17.33
C ARG A 302 6.37 3.84 -18.33
N SER A 303 7.54 3.23 -18.49
CA SER A 303 8.55 3.69 -19.45
C SER A 303 8.12 3.33 -20.87
N THR A 304 8.63 4.08 -21.83
CA THR A 304 8.30 3.95 -23.25
C THR A 304 9.57 4.09 -24.08
N THR A 305 9.43 4.04 -25.39
CA THR A 305 10.52 4.25 -26.34
C THR A 305 10.17 5.38 -27.30
N ARG A 306 11.20 5.92 -27.95
CA ARG A 306 11.00 6.78 -29.12
C ARG A 306 12.04 6.47 -30.17
N ALA A 307 11.72 6.78 -31.42
CA ALA A 307 12.70 6.85 -32.49
C ALA A 307 13.88 7.76 -32.14
N TYR A 308 15.09 7.37 -32.56
CA TYR A 308 16.31 8.14 -32.38
C TYR A 308 16.94 8.49 -33.73
N PHE A 309 17.13 9.79 -33.97
CA PHE A 309 17.66 10.35 -35.22
C PHE A 309 19.01 11.06 -35.03
N GLY A 310 19.78 10.72 -33.99
CA GLY A 310 21.13 11.24 -33.72
C GLY A 310 21.24 12.42 -32.73
N PRO A 311 22.47 12.82 -32.32
CA PRO A 311 22.69 13.73 -31.17
C PRO A 311 22.27 15.19 -31.39
N LYS A 312 22.46 15.72 -32.62
CA LYS A 312 22.14 17.12 -32.99
C LYS A 312 20.66 17.48 -32.82
N THR A 313 19.79 16.49 -32.64
CA THR A 313 18.35 16.69 -32.46
C THR A 313 17.95 16.98 -30.99
N LEU A 314 18.90 17.05 -30.05
CA LEU A 314 18.67 17.29 -28.60
C LEU A 314 18.84 18.75 -28.12
N GLU A 315 19.41 19.66 -28.92
CA GLU A 315 19.72 21.04 -28.49
C GLU A 315 18.46 21.93 -28.39
N GLY A 316 18.31 22.67 -27.26
CA GLY A 316 17.22 23.65 -27.06
C GLY A 316 15.87 23.07 -26.63
N VAL A 317 15.84 21.80 -26.22
CA VAL A 317 14.63 20.99 -26.09
C VAL A 317 14.24 20.79 -24.62
N GLN A 318 12.94 20.78 -24.29
CA GLN A 318 12.46 20.48 -22.93
C GLN A 318 11.58 19.22 -22.82
N ARG A 319 11.71 18.47 -21.72
CA ARG A 319 10.87 17.32 -21.31
C ARG A 319 10.15 17.61 -19.99
N ARG A 320 8.99 16.98 -19.79
CA ARG A 320 8.23 17.10 -18.54
C ARG A 320 8.84 16.23 -17.43
N ALA A 321 9.01 16.82 -16.25
CA ALA A 321 9.33 16.11 -15.01
C ALA A 321 8.32 16.47 -13.93
N ARG A 322 8.23 15.66 -12.88
CA ARG A 322 7.40 15.97 -11.72
C ARG A 322 8.29 16.23 -10.52
N ASP A 323 8.29 17.47 -10.05
CA ASP A 323 9.06 17.87 -8.89
C ASP A 323 8.62 17.00 -7.69
N PRO A 324 9.56 16.29 -7.05
CA PRO A 324 9.25 15.26 -6.05
C PRO A 324 8.74 15.83 -4.72
N VAL A 325 8.98 17.12 -4.46
CA VAL A 325 8.60 17.82 -3.23
C VAL A 325 7.29 18.58 -3.43
N THR A 326 7.20 19.39 -4.49
CA THR A 326 6.01 20.22 -4.76
C THR A 326 4.90 19.44 -5.47
N GLY A 327 5.25 18.33 -6.13
CA GLY A 327 4.33 17.54 -6.93
C GLY A 327 3.87 18.20 -8.24
N LYS A 328 4.39 19.39 -8.57
CA LYS A 328 4.08 20.13 -9.79
C LYS A 328 4.85 19.56 -10.99
N THR A 329 4.27 19.66 -12.17
CA THR A 329 4.94 19.34 -13.42
C THR A 329 5.81 20.52 -13.85
N GLU A 330 7.04 20.24 -14.22
CA GLU A 330 8.04 21.20 -14.70
C GLU A 330 8.59 20.77 -16.06
N LEU A 331 9.18 21.73 -16.79
CA LEU A 331 9.85 21.50 -18.06
C LEU A 331 11.37 21.64 -17.83
N ILE A 332 12.13 20.61 -18.16
CA ILE A 332 13.60 20.55 -18.00
C ILE A 332 14.25 20.22 -19.34
N PRO A 333 15.55 20.44 -19.57
CA PRO A 333 16.21 20.05 -20.81
C PRO A 333 16.00 18.56 -21.17
N ALA A 334 15.71 18.23 -22.42
CA ALA A 334 15.43 16.85 -22.84
C ALA A 334 16.67 15.95 -22.87
N SER A 335 17.85 16.54 -23.00
CA SER A 335 19.13 15.85 -22.81
C SER A 335 19.34 15.42 -21.36
N MET A 336 18.63 16.01 -20.39
CA MET A 336 18.76 15.69 -18.99
C MET A 336 18.19 14.30 -18.71
N ASN A 337 19.05 13.34 -18.38
CA ASN A 337 18.62 12.00 -17.98
C ASN A 337 18.12 11.98 -16.50
N TYR A 338 17.64 10.83 -16.03
CA TYR A 338 17.12 10.73 -14.66
C TYR A 338 18.17 11.07 -13.59
N GLU A 339 19.42 10.63 -13.76
CA GLU A 339 20.49 10.87 -12.79
C GLU A 339 20.81 12.36 -12.65
N GLN A 340 20.93 13.06 -13.78
CA GLN A 340 21.16 14.51 -13.82
C GLN A 340 19.99 15.28 -13.21
N TRP A 341 18.75 14.90 -13.56
CA TRP A 341 17.55 15.49 -12.97
C TRP A 341 17.49 15.28 -11.46
N TYR A 342 17.80 14.06 -10.99
CA TYR A 342 17.81 13.75 -9.56
C TYR A 342 18.85 14.59 -8.82
N LYS A 343 20.05 14.75 -9.37
CA LYS A 343 21.11 15.60 -8.81
C LYS A 343 20.67 17.05 -8.69
N GLU A 344 20.06 17.64 -9.73
CA GLU A 344 19.52 19.00 -9.68
C GLU A 344 18.48 19.15 -8.56
N LYS A 345 17.62 18.15 -8.35
CA LYS A 345 16.65 18.20 -7.26
C LYS A 345 17.30 18.10 -5.89
N VAL A 346 18.34 17.28 -5.74
CA VAL A 346 19.12 17.20 -4.50
C VAL A 346 19.73 18.54 -4.15
N GLU A 347 20.32 19.22 -5.13
CA GLU A 347 20.88 20.57 -4.95
C GLU A 347 19.79 21.59 -4.57
N LYS A 348 18.60 21.51 -5.17
CA LYS A 348 17.50 22.47 -4.93
C LYS A 348 16.78 22.29 -3.60
N HIS A 349 16.51 21.05 -3.18
CA HIS A 349 15.61 20.74 -2.06
C HIS A 349 16.29 20.07 -0.87
N GLY A 350 17.55 19.66 -1.03
CA GLY A 350 18.28 18.83 -0.07
C GLY A 350 17.93 17.34 -0.16
N GLU A 351 18.95 16.50 -0.05
CA GLU A 351 18.82 15.04 -0.16
C GLU A 351 17.85 14.44 0.88
N GLN A 352 17.86 14.99 2.10
CA GLN A 352 17.00 14.52 3.20
C GLN A 352 15.51 14.64 2.85
N LYS A 353 15.10 15.78 2.29
CA LYS A 353 13.69 16.06 1.95
C LYS A 353 13.21 15.17 0.79
N LEU A 354 14.05 14.97 -0.22
CA LEU A 354 13.79 14.05 -1.33
C LEU A 354 13.63 12.61 -0.86
N THR A 355 14.55 12.17 -0.01
CA THR A 355 14.54 10.83 0.55
C THR A 355 13.28 10.60 1.39
N ALA A 356 12.86 11.58 2.18
CA ALA A 356 11.60 11.55 2.92
C ALA A 356 10.40 11.42 1.95
N GLU A 357 10.33 12.23 0.91
CA GLU A 357 9.24 12.19 -0.08
C GLU A 357 9.14 10.87 -0.85
N GLN A 358 10.28 10.23 -1.13
CA GLN A 358 10.34 8.88 -1.71
C GLN A 358 9.86 7.83 -0.70
N LYS A 359 10.28 7.91 0.56
CA LYS A 359 9.83 7.00 1.64
C LYS A 359 8.31 7.10 1.85
N LYS A 360 7.74 8.30 1.88
CA LYS A 360 6.27 8.53 1.97
C LYS A 360 5.51 7.79 0.86
N LEU A 361 6.02 7.81 -0.36
CA LEU A 361 5.38 7.13 -1.48
C LEU A 361 5.53 5.60 -1.37
N LYS A 362 6.74 5.12 -1.13
CA LYS A 362 7.05 3.68 -1.04
C LYS A 362 6.28 3.00 0.09
N ASN A 363 6.14 3.67 1.22
CA ASN A 363 5.55 3.10 2.44
C ASN A 363 4.06 3.46 2.63
N LYS A 364 3.44 4.16 1.67
CA LYS A 364 2.06 4.66 1.75
C LYS A 364 1.04 3.64 2.27
N ALA A 365 1.12 2.38 1.84
CA ALA A 365 0.21 1.33 2.29
C ALA A 365 0.42 0.94 3.76
N SER A 366 1.67 0.72 4.17
CA SER A 366 2.02 0.42 5.57
C SER A 366 1.71 1.61 6.49
N ASP A 367 2.01 2.82 6.04
CA ASP A 367 1.69 4.05 6.76
C ASP A 367 0.19 4.24 6.93
N LYS A 368 -0.61 3.88 5.92
CA LYS A 368 -2.07 3.90 6.04
C LYS A 368 -2.55 2.96 7.15
N LEU A 369 -2.02 1.74 7.23
CA LEU A 369 -2.39 0.80 8.31
C LEU A 369 -1.98 1.32 9.69
N GLN A 370 -0.78 1.88 9.82
CA GLN A 370 -0.31 2.48 11.07
C GLN A 370 -1.18 3.68 11.47
N TYR A 371 -1.52 4.53 10.51
CA TYR A 371 -2.41 5.67 10.70
C TYR A 371 -3.80 5.25 11.18
N GLU A 372 -4.43 4.26 10.55
CA GLU A 372 -5.75 3.76 11.00
C GLU A 372 -5.69 3.14 12.39
N LYS A 373 -4.62 2.42 12.75
CA LYS A 373 -4.45 1.89 14.11
C LYS A 373 -4.36 3.01 15.14
N ILE A 374 -3.53 4.01 14.89
CA ILE A 374 -3.39 5.17 15.80
C ILE A 374 -4.73 5.89 15.92
N LYS A 375 -5.43 6.11 14.80
CA LYS A 375 -6.75 6.75 14.78
C LYS A 375 -7.80 5.95 15.55
N ALA A 376 -7.74 4.61 15.53
CA ALA A 376 -8.63 3.77 16.34
C ALA A 376 -8.37 3.94 17.85
N THR A 377 -7.12 4.17 18.26
CA THR A 377 -6.73 4.37 19.67
C THR A 377 -7.04 5.77 20.19
N ILE A 378 -6.56 6.82 19.50
CA ILE A 378 -6.61 8.21 20.00
C ILE A 378 -7.61 9.10 19.27
N GLY A 379 -8.36 8.54 18.30
CA GLY A 379 -9.42 9.24 17.60
C GLY A 379 -8.94 10.49 16.88
N ARG A 380 -9.67 11.60 17.07
CA ARG A 380 -9.40 12.90 16.43
C ARG A 380 -8.24 13.67 17.08
N GLN A 381 -7.68 13.17 18.18
CA GLN A 381 -6.57 13.83 18.89
C GLN A 381 -5.21 13.59 18.20
N GLY A 382 -5.12 12.64 17.25
CA GLY A 382 -3.91 12.35 16.50
C GLY A 382 -3.81 13.13 15.18
N PRO A 383 -2.89 12.74 14.28
CA PRO A 383 -2.75 13.34 12.97
C PRO A 383 -4.08 13.41 12.19
N LYS A 384 -4.39 14.57 11.62
CA LYS A 384 -5.68 14.83 10.95
C LYS A 384 -5.86 14.07 9.63
N SER A 385 -4.76 13.63 9.01
CA SER A 385 -4.77 12.90 7.75
C SER A 385 -3.55 11.99 7.62
N LEU A 386 -3.58 11.06 6.66
CA LEU A 386 -2.42 10.24 6.31
C LEU A 386 -1.22 11.11 5.89
N SER A 387 -1.46 12.23 5.21
CA SER A 387 -0.39 13.15 4.81
C SER A 387 0.27 13.80 6.02
N ALA A 388 -0.52 14.24 7.01
CA ALA A 388 0.00 14.81 8.25
C ALA A 388 0.78 13.76 9.07
N PHE A 389 0.27 12.52 9.11
CA PHE A 389 0.99 11.40 9.74
C PHE A 389 2.34 11.14 9.08
N GLN A 390 2.38 11.09 7.74
CA GLN A 390 3.61 10.88 6.98
C GLN A 390 4.59 12.04 7.11
N GLU A 391 4.09 13.27 7.18
CA GLU A 391 4.90 14.47 7.44
C GLU A 391 5.62 14.33 8.79
N MET A 392 4.85 14.08 9.86
CA MET A 392 5.40 13.87 11.19
C MET A 392 6.41 12.71 11.20
N LYS A 393 6.06 11.57 10.61
CA LYS A 393 6.89 10.35 10.62
C LYS A 393 8.24 10.51 9.92
N TYR A 394 8.29 11.22 8.78
CA TYR A 394 9.48 11.27 7.94
C TYR A 394 10.26 12.58 8.02
N ASN A 395 9.62 13.65 8.51
CA ASN A 395 10.23 14.97 8.62
C ASN A 395 10.31 15.47 10.08
N ASN A 396 9.63 14.84 11.05
CA ASN A 396 9.71 15.20 12.47
C ASN A 396 9.83 13.96 13.38
N GLU A 397 11.02 13.34 13.38
CA GLU A 397 11.27 12.11 14.14
C GLU A 397 10.96 12.26 15.64
N LYS A 398 11.26 13.42 16.24
CA LYS A 398 10.99 13.71 17.66
C LYS A 398 9.49 13.66 17.94
N GLU A 399 8.67 14.41 17.20
CA GLU A 399 7.22 14.44 17.39
C GLU A 399 6.58 13.08 17.08
N TYR A 400 7.05 12.36 16.06
CA TYR A 400 6.59 11.01 15.77
C TYR A 400 6.88 10.03 16.91
N GLY A 401 8.06 10.15 17.54
CA GLY A 401 8.38 9.40 18.76
C GLY A 401 7.39 9.68 19.89
N LEU A 402 7.05 10.95 20.11
CA LEU A 402 6.06 11.36 21.11
C LEU A 402 4.65 10.85 20.79
N LEU A 403 4.24 10.87 19.53
CA LEU A 403 2.96 10.32 19.10
C LEU A 403 2.87 8.82 19.44
N LYS A 404 3.94 8.07 19.18
CA LYS A 404 4.01 6.64 19.52
C LYS A 404 3.92 6.42 21.04
N ASP A 405 4.66 7.21 21.80
CA ASP A 405 4.65 7.10 23.26
C ASP A 405 3.28 7.39 23.85
N TYR A 406 2.67 8.51 23.44
CA TYR A 406 1.32 8.91 23.81
C TYR A 406 0.30 7.84 23.43
N THR A 407 0.32 7.35 22.18
CA THR A 407 -0.59 6.29 21.71
C THR A 407 -0.47 5.05 22.60
N LYS A 408 0.75 4.61 22.93
CA LYS A 408 0.97 3.46 23.81
C LYS A 408 0.47 3.72 25.24
N SER A 409 0.64 4.92 25.78
CA SER A 409 0.11 5.27 27.12
C SER A 409 -1.41 5.30 27.16
N ARG A 410 -2.06 5.70 26.05
CA ARG A 410 -3.52 5.64 25.87
C ARG A 410 -4.00 4.19 25.76
N GLU A 411 -3.28 3.34 25.01
CA GLU A 411 -3.56 1.89 24.92
C GLU A 411 -3.46 1.20 26.28
N SER A 412 -2.52 1.61 27.14
CA SER A 412 -2.29 1.02 28.46
C SER A 412 -3.01 1.74 29.60
N ASN A 413 -3.98 2.63 29.32
CA ASN A 413 -4.72 3.42 30.32
C ASN A 413 -3.87 4.27 31.29
N MET A 414 -2.60 4.50 30.95
CA MET A 414 -1.68 5.30 31.76
C MET A 414 -1.96 6.79 31.67
N ILE A 415 -2.63 7.23 30.61
CA ILE A 415 -3.07 8.62 30.39
C ILE A 415 -4.58 8.64 30.09
N SER A 416 -5.29 9.59 30.71
CA SER A 416 -6.73 9.81 30.55
C SER A 416 -7.14 10.09 29.11
N ALA A 417 -8.39 9.75 28.76
CA ALA A 417 -8.97 10.07 27.45
C ALA A 417 -9.22 11.56 27.23
N HIS A 418 -9.32 12.31 28.33
CA HIS A 418 -9.50 13.76 28.31
C HIS A 418 -8.18 14.51 28.06
N THR A 419 -7.02 13.88 28.27
CA THR A 419 -5.73 14.47 27.92
C THR A 419 -5.52 14.33 26.42
N SER A 420 -5.53 15.43 25.66
CA SER A 420 -5.27 15.39 24.21
C SER A 420 -3.77 15.23 23.91
N PHE A 421 -3.44 14.81 22.68
CA PHE A 421 -2.03 14.76 22.24
C PHE A 421 -1.38 16.15 22.25
N ASP A 422 -2.09 17.18 21.81
CA ASP A 422 -1.59 18.57 21.89
C ASP A 422 -1.32 18.98 23.35
N GLY A 423 -2.19 18.58 24.28
CA GLY A 423 -1.98 18.79 25.71
C GLY A 423 -0.74 18.05 26.23
N TYR A 424 -0.52 16.82 25.77
CA TYR A 424 0.69 16.03 26.07
C TYR A 424 1.96 16.71 25.56
N LEU A 425 1.95 17.24 24.33
CA LEU A 425 3.06 17.99 23.75
C LEU A 425 3.32 19.29 24.52
N ALA A 426 2.28 20.06 24.82
CA ALA A 426 2.37 21.32 25.55
C ALA A 426 2.97 21.11 26.95
N TYR A 427 2.55 20.07 27.67
CA TYR A 427 3.11 19.75 28.98
C TYR A 427 4.57 19.30 28.91
N LYS A 428 4.94 18.55 27.86
CA LYS A 428 6.34 18.15 27.67
C LYS A 428 7.22 19.38 27.45
N ASP A 429 6.77 20.34 26.65
CA ASP A 429 7.44 21.62 26.44
C ASP A 429 7.52 22.44 27.73
N ARG A 430 6.45 22.47 28.55
CA ARG A 430 6.47 23.10 29.88
C ARG A 430 7.48 22.47 30.82
N ILE A 431 7.55 21.13 30.90
CA ILE A 431 8.55 20.44 31.74
C ILE A 431 9.97 20.80 31.31
N GLU A 432 10.22 20.83 29.99
CA GLU A 432 11.53 21.22 29.44
C GLU A 432 11.90 22.66 29.81
N LYS A 433 10.94 23.59 29.81
CA LYS A 433 11.18 25.00 30.17
C LYS A 433 11.26 25.25 31.66
N GLU A 434 10.43 24.59 32.45
CA GLU A 434 10.20 24.91 33.86
C GLU A 434 11.02 24.05 34.82
N LEU A 435 11.41 22.82 34.44
CA LEU A 435 12.07 21.86 35.31
C LEU A 435 13.48 21.46 34.85
N VAL A 436 13.73 21.36 33.54
CA VAL A 436 15.07 21.03 33.04
C VAL A 436 16.01 22.22 33.28
N GLY A 437 17.22 21.93 33.77
CA GLY A 437 18.20 22.93 34.18
C GLY A 437 18.10 23.36 35.65
N ILE A 438 17.02 23.02 36.36
CA ILE A 438 16.93 23.27 37.81
C ILE A 438 17.92 22.39 38.56
N THR A 439 18.62 22.99 39.52
CA THR A 439 19.40 22.26 40.54
C THR A 439 18.49 21.97 41.74
N THR A 440 18.32 20.69 42.07
CA THR A 440 17.54 20.27 43.23
C THR A 440 18.24 20.65 44.54
N LYS A 441 17.51 20.58 45.66
CA LYS A 441 18.08 20.76 47.02
C LYS A 441 19.28 19.84 47.30
N GLY A 442 19.30 18.67 46.68
CA GLY A 442 20.36 17.67 46.78
C GLY A 442 21.53 17.88 45.81
N GLY A 443 21.55 18.99 45.08
CA GLY A 443 22.62 19.34 44.14
C GLY A 443 22.54 18.65 42.77
N THR A 444 21.49 17.87 42.48
CA THR A 444 21.31 17.22 41.18
C THR A 444 20.74 18.21 40.17
N VAL A 445 21.38 18.38 39.02
CA VAL A 445 20.82 19.17 37.90
C VAL A 445 19.89 18.30 37.09
N ILE A 446 18.65 18.74 36.89
CA ILE A 446 17.67 18.03 36.06
C ILE A 446 18.02 18.19 34.59
N LYS A 447 18.11 17.08 33.85
CA LYS A 447 18.54 17.07 32.43
C LYS A 447 17.48 16.51 31.48
N SER A 448 16.55 15.70 31.98
CA SER A 448 15.55 15.03 31.14
C SER A 448 14.41 14.48 31.99
N GLN A 449 13.42 13.89 31.32
CA GLN A 449 12.26 13.26 31.95
C GLN A 449 11.90 11.95 31.27
N SER A 450 11.44 10.99 32.07
CA SER A 450 10.99 9.69 31.58
C SER A 450 9.52 9.70 31.17
N LYS A 451 9.17 8.82 30.22
CA LYS A 451 7.77 8.56 29.86
C LYS A 451 6.88 8.30 31.08
N HIS A 452 7.38 7.56 32.08
CA HIS A 452 6.60 7.26 33.27
C HIS A 452 6.34 8.48 34.14
N PHE A 453 7.30 9.40 34.22
CA PHE A 453 7.15 10.66 34.94
C PHE A 453 5.98 11.47 34.36
N ILE A 454 5.96 11.71 33.04
CA ILE A 454 4.89 12.49 32.40
C ILE A 454 3.51 11.82 32.52
N GLU A 455 3.44 10.49 32.45
CA GLU A 455 2.19 9.74 32.72
C GLU A 455 1.65 10.03 34.13
N ARG A 456 2.54 10.12 35.13
CA ARG A 456 2.13 10.43 36.52
C ARG A 456 1.78 11.90 36.74
N VAL A 457 2.41 12.82 36.00
CA VAL A 457 2.05 14.25 36.03
C VAL A 457 0.59 14.44 35.64
N PHE A 458 0.14 13.79 34.56
CA PHE A 458 -1.26 13.84 34.13
C PHE A 458 -2.22 13.05 35.02
N GLY A 459 -1.71 12.11 35.80
CA GLY A 459 -2.51 11.13 36.51
C GLY A 459 -2.79 9.90 35.66
N THR A 460 -2.97 8.79 36.34
CA THR A 460 -3.18 7.47 35.75
C THR A 460 -4.62 7.06 35.95
N SER A 461 -5.36 6.79 34.86
CA SER A 461 -6.76 6.37 34.94
C SER A 461 -6.86 5.04 35.70
N GLU A 462 -6.10 4.05 35.25
CA GLU A 462 -5.97 2.76 35.90
C GLU A 462 -4.60 2.17 35.56
N ASP A 463 -3.76 2.00 36.58
CA ASP A 463 -2.41 1.46 36.40
C ASP A 463 -2.48 -0.06 36.09
N PRO A 464 -1.93 -0.54 34.97
CA PRO A 464 -2.08 -1.95 34.58
C PRO A 464 -1.54 -2.95 35.60
N LEU A 465 -0.50 -2.57 36.36
CA LEU A 465 0.17 -3.41 37.35
C LEU A 465 -0.54 -3.34 38.70
N THR A 466 -0.88 -2.13 39.15
CA THR A 466 -1.41 -1.92 40.50
C THR A 466 -2.93 -1.84 40.56
N LYS A 467 -3.61 -1.71 39.41
CA LYS A 467 -5.06 -1.53 39.26
C LYS A 467 -5.61 -0.33 40.03
N ARG A 468 -4.75 0.65 40.30
CA ARG A 468 -5.08 1.86 41.06
C ARG A 468 -5.14 3.06 40.12
N SER A 469 -6.13 3.91 40.33
CA SER A 469 -6.14 5.26 39.78
C SER A 469 -5.22 6.17 40.60
N ARG A 470 -4.62 7.17 39.96
CA ARG A 470 -3.79 8.18 40.63
C ARG A 470 -4.10 9.55 40.05
N ASN A 471 -4.30 10.53 40.93
CA ASN A 471 -4.41 11.92 40.53
C ASN A 471 -3.07 12.44 39.99
N GLY A 472 -3.15 13.35 39.03
CA GLY A 472 -1.99 14.10 38.55
C GLY A 472 -1.44 15.04 39.63
N VAL A 473 -0.25 15.57 39.37
CA VAL A 473 0.43 16.54 40.24
C VAL A 473 0.85 17.73 39.39
N SER A 474 0.62 18.95 39.89
CA SER A 474 0.97 20.17 39.17
C SER A 474 2.49 20.38 39.10
N LEU A 475 2.97 21.13 38.10
CA LEU A 475 4.41 21.36 37.93
C LEU A 475 4.97 22.25 39.05
N GLU A 476 4.14 23.13 39.60
CA GLU A 476 4.46 24.03 40.70
C GLU A 476 4.72 23.23 41.99
N GLU A 477 3.89 22.23 42.29
CA GLU A 477 4.09 21.32 43.41
C GLU A 477 5.35 20.46 43.24
N ILE A 478 5.59 19.95 42.03
CA ILE A 478 6.79 19.19 41.68
C ILE A 478 8.04 20.04 41.87
N LYS A 479 8.04 21.27 41.37
CA LYS A 479 9.13 22.22 41.51
C LYS A 479 9.38 22.55 42.98
N GLY A 480 8.32 22.76 43.76
CA GLY A 480 8.41 22.95 45.21
C GLY A 480 9.06 21.77 45.92
N ALA A 481 8.69 20.54 45.56
CA ALA A 481 9.30 19.33 46.11
C ALA A 481 10.80 19.23 45.76
N LEU A 482 11.18 19.49 44.51
CA LEU A 482 12.57 19.42 44.03
C LEU A 482 13.49 20.47 44.70
N LEU A 483 12.99 21.68 44.91
CA LEU A 483 13.77 22.80 45.46
C LEU A 483 13.83 22.78 47.00
N ASN A 484 12.72 22.44 47.66
CA ASN A 484 12.58 22.65 49.10
C ASN A 484 12.34 21.35 49.89
N GLY A 485 11.97 20.27 49.22
CA GLY A 485 11.55 19.01 49.85
C GLY A 485 12.61 18.31 50.69
N GLU A 486 12.16 17.39 51.53
CA GLU A 486 13.03 16.50 52.30
C GLU A 486 13.69 15.49 51.34
N VAL A 487 15.02 15.39 51.38
CA VAL A 487 15.77 14.46 50.51
C VAL A 487 15.86 13.10 51.19
N LYS A 488 15.32 12.06 50.55
CA LYS A 488 15.46 10.67 50.99
C LYS A 488 16.27 9.87 49.99
N ILE A 489 17.40 9.37 50.47
CA ILE A 489 18.33 8.53 49.72
C ILE A 489 18.09 7.07 50.15
N ASN A 490 17.75 6.20 49.20
CA ASN A 490 17.63 4.78 49.48
C ASN A 490 19.02 4.14 49.47
N LYS A 491 19.52 3.73 50.65
CA LYS A 491 20.85 3.09 50.79
C LYS A 491 21.03 1.80 49.98
N ARG A 492 19.95 1.18 49.48
CA ARG A 492 19.99 -0.07 48.66
C ARG A 492 19.86 0.17 47.15
N ALA A 493 19.51 1.37 46.71
CA ALA A 493 19.34 1.71 45.29
C ALA A 493 19.95 3.09 45.03
N SER A 494 21.23 3.12 44.65
CA SER A 494 22.00 4.35 44.43
C SER A 494 21.52 5.18 43.24
N ASN A 495 20.64 4.63 42.40
CA ASN A 495 20.19 5.22 41.14
C ASN A 495 18.88 6.03 41.25
N SER A 496 18.37 6.28 42.46
CA SER A 496 17.14 7.05 42.67
C SER A 496 17.14 7.80 44.01
N ILE A 497 17.05 9.13 43.94
CA ILE A 497 16.86 10.02 45.08
C ILE A 497 15.41 10.52 45.07
N LYS A 498 14.75 10.48 46.23
CA LYS A 498 13.40 10.99 46.41
C LYS A 498 13.40 12.36 47.09
N TYR A 499 12.60 13.26 46.57
CA TYR A 499 12.33 14.58 47.14
C TYR A 499 10.88 14.62 47.61
N LEU A 500 10.67 14.73 48.92
CA LEU A 500 9.33 14.76 49.51
C LEU A 500 8.92 16.21 49.77
N GLY A 501 7.96 16.70 48.99
CA GLY A 501 7.28 17.96 49.22
C GLY A 501 6.05 17.80 50.12
N ALA A 502 5.29 18.88 50.26
CA ALA A 502 4.07 18.89 51.06
C ALA A 502 2.95 18.02 50.45
N THR A 503 2.82 18.02 49.12
CA THR A 503 1.71 17.36 48.40
C THR A 503 2.15 16.25 47.46
N CYS A 504 3.46 16.08 47.20
CA CYS A 504 3.97 15.06 46.30
C CYS A 504 5.39 14.57 46.64
N GLU A 505 5.72 13.36 46.18
CA GLU A 505 7.10 12.84 46.14
C GLU A 505 7.59 12.74 44.70
N VAL A 506 8.81 13.22 44.45
CA VAL A 506 9.45 13.19 43.12
C VAL A 506 10.72 12.34 43.19
N SER A 507 10.86 11.38 42.27
CA SER A 507 12.04 10.51 42.16
C SER A 507 12.93 10.95 40.99
N VAL A 508 14.21 11.18 41.26
CA VAL A 508 15.21 11.65 40.29
C VAL A 508 16.38 10.68 40.27
N ASN A 509 16.90 10.37 39.09
CA ASN A 509 18.17 9.64 38.97
C ASN A 509 19.34 10.62 39.19
N PRO A 510 20.18 10.44 40.22
CA PRO A 510 21.23 11.41 40.55
C PRO A 510 22.39 11.45 39.54
N GLU A 511 22.66 10.35 38.82
CA GLU A 511 23.75 10.27 37.84
C GLU A 511 23.37 10.95 36.52
N THR A 512 22.15 10.69 36.05
CA THR A 512 21.67 11.17 34.74
C THR A 512 20.88 12.47 34.83
N GLY A 513 20.42 12.86 36.01
CA GLY A 513 19.51 14.00 36.19
C GLY A 513 18.11 13.78 35.61
N ASN A 514 17.73 12.54 35.32
CA ASN A 514 16.44 12.19 34.72
C ASN A 514 15.32 12.13 35.77
N LEU A 515 14.20 12.80 35.50
CA LEU A 515 12.96 12.68 36.28
C LEU A 515 12.31 11.31 36.03
N ILE A 516 12.26 10.47 37.07
CA ILE A 516 11.80 9.08 36.96
C ILE A 516 10.30 8.98 37.18
N GLN A 517 9.79 9.54 38.28
CA GLN A 517 8.40 9.36 38.71
C GLN A 517 7.98 10.49 39.65
N VAL A 518 6.68 10.80 39.66
CA VAL A 518 6.03 11.61 40.70
C VAL A 518 4.84 10.84 41.27
N ASN A 519 4.58 10.96 42.57
CA ASN A 519 3.35 10.47 43.18
C ASN A 519 2.76 11.54 44.12
N PRO A 520 1.43 11.73 44.16
CA PRO A 520 0.79 12.56 45.16
C PRO A 520 0.91 11.91 46.56
N ILE A 521 1.09 12.73 47.58
CA ILE A 521 1.09 12.33 48.99
C ILE A 521 -0.30 12.68 49.55
N SER A 522 -1.10 11.68 49.90
CA SER A 522 -2.41 11.92 50.55
C SER A 522 -2.22 12.50 51.96
N SER A 523 -3.02 13.48 52.35
CA SER A 523 -3.01 14.23 53.63
C SER A 523 -3.19 13.40 54.92
N ARG A 524 -3.15 12.06 54.87
CA ARG A 524 -3.23 11.18 56.06
C ARG A 524 -1.94 11.08 56.88
N ARG A 525 -0.93 11.94 56.63
CA ARG A 525 0.18 12.18 57.55
C ARG A 525 -0.01 13.52 58.28
N GLY A 526 -1.19 13.71 58.86
CA GLY A 526 -1.43 14.72 59.89
C GLY A 526 -1.12 14.11 61.26
N THR A 527 -0.32 14.84 62.05
CA THR A 527 -0.15 14.71 63.51
C THR A 527 0.18 13.31 64.04
N GLY A 528 1.47 13.02 64.15
CA GLY A 528 1.98 12.01 65.08
C GLY A 528 1.78 12.48 66.52
N GLU A 529 0.57 12.31 67.06
CA GLU A 529 0.40 12.22 68.51
C GLU A 529 0.95 10.88 68.96
N THR A 530 1.99 10.96 69.78
CA THR A 530 2.49 9.91 70.65
C THR A 530 1.36 9.24 71.42
N LYS A 531 0.95 8.04 71.03
CA LYS A 531 0.31 7.09 71.95
C LYS A 531 1.39 6.25 72.62
N LYS A 532 1.76 6.69 73.83
CA LYS A 532 2.26 5.80 74.88
C LYS A 532 1.17 4.79 75.22
N ARG A 533 1.43 3.51 75.01
CA ARG A 533 1.37 2.44 76.02
C ARG A 533 1.90 1.14 75.42
#